data_AF-A0A849M775-F1
#
_entry.id   AF-A0A849M775-F1
#
_cell.length_a   1.000
_cell.length_b   1.000
_cell.length_c   1.000
_cell.angle_alpha   90.00
_cell.angle_beta   90.00
_cell.angle_gamma   90.00
#
_symmetry.space_group_name_H-M   'P 1'
#
loop_
_entity.id
_entity.type
_entity.pdbx_description
1 polymer ?
#
loop_
_entity_poly.entity_id
_entity_poly.type
_entity_poly.pdbx_seq_one_letter_code
_entity_poly.pdbx_strand_id
1 'polypeptide(L)'
;MATNSAKGSILFKILIALLFIALVFVITIPADIWKEEELEQASAQYNMTSIYEAEKFYYRMTKEFTTDKDKLLSVIREDSTLKQVQQLVHHTQDLKTELDVYLNNPYLKSLLIIDQNITTISEDVEKNARWFAINDDIATRADGLSLKLQSFNNDLNYPNYIGTTNILDTLYQLRRDLSDYNLQTAASRCAELTEKLNTFVSDVEFENFETEWSQLFVELTSFRKDVDQIEDISQQTSVAARIREFSGLIEENVQAIGTINISESISAAESSSTKLAGLYDTFLQDYIVTSKRALYRLALEDSMVLYINEKNFTSIGNNQPYVLGITEDSSDIKVESPMLVDELLEKVRPLAETVSTFDFVQHYIAYLDTIKSIHNKGMGIKKLMRRNIDVTVKNKEIEERINNYQNSSEFNAANDLITFVELVGSSRSFSDLKNSVESSRNAVSIFDQLYSGNKFNNIDSLNTSILADLEEYNTILSNIRRLPRGVEKFDNEPSQVNEILANMKKQSSSSNSEHLKGIQAKLEEALLFASEGKSERVYVVFEKNQQNYGYVNRSEKSWEEE
;
A
#
# COMPACT_ATOMS: atom_id res chain seq x y z
N MET A 1 -52.67 -47.97 16.04
CA MET A 1 -52.30 -47.05 17.15
C MET A 1 -50.79 -47.20 17.33
N ALA A 2 -49.92 -46.22 17.16
CA ALA A 2 -50.03 -44.80 17.44
C ALA A 2 -49.27 -43.94 16.41
N THR A 3 -49.92 -42.90 15.91
CA THR A 3 -49.29 -41.78 15.20
C THR A 3 -49.00 -40.66 16.21
N ASN A 4 -47.88 -40.77 16.93
CA ASN A 4 -47.35 -39.64 17.68
C ASN A 4 -46.31 -38.92 16.82
N SER A 5 -46.79 -37.97 16.03
CA SER A 5 -45.99 -36.87 15.51
C SER A 5 -45.39 -36.14 16.72
N ALA A 6 -44.13 -36.44 17.04
CA ALA A 6 -43.36 -35.67 18.00
C ALA A 6 -43.19 -34.25 17.42
N LYS A 7 -44.09 -33.34 17.80
CA LYS A 7 -43.91 -31.90 17.61
C LYS A 7 -42.61 -31.53 18.32
N GLY A 8 -41.52 -31.42 17.57
CA GLY A 8 -40.24 -30.93 18.08
C GLY A 8 -40.49 -29.65 18.87
N SER A 9 -40.05 -29.64 20.13
CA SER A 9 -40.32 -28.56 21.07
C SER A 9 -39.96 -27.22 20.44
N ILE A 10 -40.91 -26.28 20.43
CA ILE A 10 -40.75 -24.92 19.89
C ILE A 10 -39.51 -24.25 20.51
N LEU A 11 -39.21 -24.56 21.77
CA LEU A 11 -38.04 -24.07 22.49
C LEU A 11 -36.72 -24.46 21.79
N PHE A 12 -36.60 -25.70 21.30
CA PHE A 12 -35.40 -26.16 20.58
C PHE A 12 -35.26 -25.49 19.22
N LYS A 13 -36.37 -25.24 18.51
CA LYS A 13 -36.32 -24.50 17.23
C LYS A 13 -35.85 -23.06 17.43
N ILE A 14 -36.34 -22.40 18.48
CA ILE A 14 -35.90 -21.04 18.83
C ILE A 14 -34.42 -21.06 19.23
N LEU A 15 -33.97 -22.04 20.03
CA LEU A 15 -32.56 -22.16 20.44
C LEU A 15 -31.64 -22.36 19.22
N ILE A 16 -32.00 -23.26 18.30
CA ILE A 16 -31.22 -23.52 17.08
C ILE A 16 -31.17 -22.26 16.20
N ALA A 17 -32.29 -21.54 16.04
CA ALA A 17 -32.30 -20.28 15.31
C ALA A 17 -31.39 -19.23 15.96
N LEU A 18 -31.39 -19.13 17.28
CA LEU A 18 -30.54 -18.20 18.03
C LEU A 18 -29.05 -18.55 17.89
N LEU A 19 -28.70 -19.84 17.96
CA LEU A 19 -27.34 -20.32 17.72
C LEU A 19 -26.89 -20.08 16.28
N PHE A 20 -27.79 -20.26 15.30
CA PHE A 20 -27.49 -19.97 13.90
C PHE A 20 -27.23 -18.47 13.68
N ILE A 21 -28.05 -17.60 14.27
CA ILE A 21 -27.83 -16.14 14.24
C ILE A 21 -26.48 -15.79 14.89
N ALA A 22 -26.18 -16.36 16.06
CA ALA A 22 -24.89 -16.14 16.72
C ALA A 22 -23.71 -16.62 15.85
N LEU A 23 -23.83 -17.77 15.19
CA LEU A 23 -22.82 -18.28 14.27
C LEU A 23 -22.61 -17.34 13.09
N VAL A 24 -23.69 -16.82 12.48
CA VAL A 24 -23.60 -15.83 11.40
C VAL A 24 -22.83 -14.59 11.87
N PHE A 25 -23.18 -14.03 13.04
CA PHE A 25 -22.48 -12.86 13.58
C PHE A 25 -20.99 -13.11 13.87
N VAL A 26 -20.64 -14.30 14.38
CA VAL A 26 -19.24 -14.67 14.65
C VAL A 26 -18.40 -14.76 13.38
N ILE A 27 -19.03 -15.01 12.22
CA ILE A 27 -18.34 -15.06 10.93
C ILE A 27 -18.33 -13.69 10.25
N THR A 28 -19.46 -12.97 10.24
CA THR A 28 -19.59 -11.71 9.47
C THR A 28 -18.85 -10.55 10.11
N ILE A 29 -18.90 -10.41 11.45
CA ILE A 29 -18.30 -9.25 12.13
C ILE A 29 -16.77 -9.20 11.95
N PRO A 30 -16.00 -10.29 12.18
CA PRO A 30 -14.56 -10.27 11.91
C PRO A 30 -14.22 -9.98 10.45
N ALA A 31 -14.99 -10.53 9.51
CA ALA A 31 -14.77 -10.30 8.08
C ALA A 31 -14.97 -8.83 7.70
N ASP A 32 -15.93 -8.14 8.32
CA ASP A 32 -16.15 -6.72 8.11
C ASP A 32 -15.06 -5.86 8.77
N ILE A 33 -14.58 -6.24 9.97
CA ILE A 33 -13.46 -5.57 10.65
C ILE A 33 -12.18 -5.66 9.80
N TRP A 34 -11.83 -6.85 9.29
CA TRP A 34 -10.62 -7.01 8.46
C TRP A 34 -10.69 -6.20 7.16
N LYS A 35 -11.86 -6.13 6.52
CA LYS A 35 -12.05 -5.28 5.34
C LYS A 35 -11.88 -3.80 5.66
N GLU A 36 -12.34 -3.37 6.83
CA GLU A 36 -12.18 -1.99 7.29
C GLU A 36 -10.70 -1.68 7.57
N GLU A 37 -9.97 -2.58 8.23
CA GLU A 37 -8.52 -2.47 8.46
C GLU A 37 -7.73 -2.38 7.15
N GLU A 38 -8.01 -3.28 6.19
CA GLU A 38 -7.39 -3.28 4.86
C GLU A 38 -7.66 -1.96 4.11
N LEU A 39 -8.89 -1.46 4.19
CA LEU A 39 -9.28 -0.21 3.53
C LEU A 39 -8.59 1.00 4.16
N GLU A 40 -8.52 1.07 5.50
CA GLU A 40 -7.83 2.13 6.22
C GLU A 40 -6.33 2.13 5.90
N GLN A 41 -5.69 0.96 5.92
CA GLN A 41 -4.29 0.80 5.57
C GLN A 41 -4.02 1.22 4.13
N ALA A 42 -4.77 0.68 3.17
CA ALA A 42 -4.59 1.00 1.75
C ALA A 42 -4.80 2.51 1.48
N SER A 43 -5.81 3.10 2.13
CA SER A 43 -6.10 4.53 1.97
C SER A 43 -5.02 5.41 2.63
N ALA A 44 -4.47 4.99 3.77
CA ALA A 44 -3.38 5.71 4.41
C ALA A 44 -2.07 5.64 3.60
N GLN A 45 -1.73 4.48 3.06
CA GLN A 45 -0.58 4.29 2.17
C GLN A 45 -0.73 5.07 0.86
N TYR A 46 -1.94 5.09 0.30
CA TYR A 46 -2.27 5.91 -0.86
C TYR A 46 -2.09 7.40 -0.57
N ASN A 47 -2.58 7.89 0.58
CA ASN A 47 -2.43 9.28 1.00
C ASN A 47 -0.96 9.67 1.14
N MET A 48 -0.15 8.89 1.86
CA MET A 48 1.28 9.18 2.03
C MET A 48 2.03 9.23 0.70
N THR A 49 1.77 8.26 -0.18
CA THR A 49 2.37 8.23 -1.52
C THR A 49 1.93 9.42 -2.36
N SER A 50 0.66 9.81 -2.28
CA SER A 50 0.11 10.95 -3.03
C SER A 50 0.74 12.27 -2.57
N ILE A 51 0.87 12.47 -1.25
CA ILE A 51 1.55 13.65 -0.68
C ILE A 51 3.02 13.68 -1.12
N TYR A 52 3.71 12.54 -1.06
CA TYR A 52 5.10 12.44 -1.48
C TYR A 52 5.30 12.79 -2.97
N GLU A 53 4.45 12.27 -3.86
CA GLU A 53 4.53 12.63 -5.28
C GLU A 53 4.11 14.07 -5.55
N ALA A 54 3.14 14.61 -4.80
CA ALA A 54 2.77 16.02 -4.86
C ALA A 54 3.96 16.92 -4.48
N GLU A 55 4.68 16.61 -3.40
CA GLU A 55 5.86 17.34 -2.97
C GLU A 55 7.01 17.22 -3.98
N LYS A 56 7.22 16.04 -4.58
CA LYS A 56 8.17 15.89 -5.70
C LYS A 56 7.78 16.75 -6.90
N PHE A 57 6.50 16.79 -7.25
CA PHE A 57 6.01 17.66 -8.33
C PHE A 57 6.28 19.13 -8.00
N TYR A 58 5.95 19.57 -6.79
CA TYR A 58 6.21 20.92 -6.32
C TYR A 58 7.70 21.27 -6.31
N TYR A 59 8.58 20.37 -5.86
CA TYR A 59 10.03 20.54 -5.91
C TYR A 59 10.55 20.66 -7.35
N ARG A 60 10.02 19.89 -8.31
CA ARG A 60 10.40 20.02 -9.72
C ARG A 60 10.15 21.43 -10.23
N MET A 61 9.04 22.04 -9.81
CA MET A 61 8.58 23.37 -10.23
C MET A 61 9.29 24.52 -9.48
N THR A 62 9.47 24.40 -8.17
CA THR A 62 9.92 25.50 -7.31
C THR A 62 11.36 25.36 -6.80
N LYS A 63 11.95 24.16 -6.91
CA LYS A 63 13.27 23.78 -6.35
C LYS A 63 13.35 23.77 -4.83
N GLU A 64 12.21 23.81 -4.15
CA GLU A 64 12.10 23.73 -2.69
C GLU A 64 10.94 22.79 -2.33
N PHE A 65 11.00 22.14 -1.17
CA PHE A 65 9.86 21.42 -0.60
C PHE A 65 9.01 22.36 0.27
N THR A 66 7.78 21.97 0.59
CA THR A 66 6.93 22.76 1.49
C THR A 66 6.26 21.89 2.55
N THR A 67 5.97 22.48 3.70
CA THR A 67 5.08 21.88 4.72
C THR A 67 3.70 22.52 4.70
N ASP A 68 3.48 23.52 3.84
CA ASP A 68 2.22 24.23 3.69
C ASP A 68 1.36 23.56 2.63
N LYS A 69 0.34 22.82 3.10
CA LYS A 69 -0.62 22.11 2.25
C LYS A 69 -1.33 23.03 1.25
N ASP A 70 -1.64 24.28 1.63
CA ASP A 70 -2.46 25.17 0.80
C ASP A 70 -1.63 25.68 -0.38
N LYS A 71 -0.34 25.95 -0.11
CA LYS A 71 0.66 26.28 -1.12
C LYS A 71 0.92 25.12 -2.08
N LEU A 72 1.00 23.89 -1.56
CA LEU A 72 1.17 22.69 -2.38
C LEU A 72 -0.02 22.52 -3.34
N LEU A 73 -1.24 22.57 -2.80
CA LEU A 73 -2.47 22.42 -3.56
C LEU A 73 -2.68 23.55 -4.57
N SER A 74 -2.32 24.80 -4.25
CA SER A 74 -2.48 25.92 -5.19
C SER A 74 -1.60 25.74 -6.42
N VAL A 75 -0.34 25.35 -6.25
CA VAL A 75 0.59 25.13 -7.37
C VAL A 75 0.12 23.97 -8.26
N ILE A 76 -0.35 22.87 -7.67
CA ILE A 76 -0.89 21.74 -8.42
C ILE A 76 -2.15 22.14 -9.21
N ARG A 77 -3.06 22.89 -8.56
CA ARG A 77 -4.30 23.39 -9.19
C ARG A 77 -4.07 24.47 -10.24
N GLU A 78 -2.95 25.16 -10.23
CA GLU A 78 -2.64 26.20 -11.21
C GLU A 78 -1.99 25.63 -12.49
N ASP A 79 -1.50 24.39 -12.45
CA ASP A 79 -0.87 23.75 -13.60
C ASP A 79 -1.86 23.43 -14.73
N SER A 80 -1.64 24.03 -15.90
CA SER A 80 -2.50 23.87 -17.08
C SER A 80 -2.39 22.51 -17.75
N THR A 81 -1.25 21.82 -17.63
CA THR A 81 -1.03 20.51 -18.25
C THR A 81 -1.78 19.42 -17.49
N LEU A 82 -1.73 19.48 -16.16
CA LEU A 82 -2.49 18.62 -15.26
C LEU A 82 -4.00 18.80 -15.46
N LYS A 83 -4.50 20.03 -15.63
CA LYS A 83 -5.92 20.29 -15.94
C LYS A 83 -6.40 19.66 -17.24
N GLN A 84 -5.64 19.79 -18.33
CA GLN A 84 -5.99 19.21 -19.62
C GLN A 84 -6.04 17.68 -19.56
N VAL A 85 -5.14 17.10 -18.77
CA VAL A 85 -5.05 15.66 -18.55
C VAL A 85 -6.20 15.16 -17.66
N GLN A 86 -6.58 15.91 -16.63
CA GLN A 86 -7.75 15.61 -15.79
C GLN A 86 -9.05 15.65 -16.59
N GLN A 87 -9.22 16.65 -17.46
CA GLN A 87 -10.36 16.75 -18.37
C GLN A 87 -10.44 15.52 -19.28
N LEU A 88 -9.31 15.04 -19.81
CA LEU A 88 -9.27 13.85 -20.66
C LEU A 88 -9.75 12.60 -19.91
N VAL A 89 -9.28 12.39 -18.67
CA VAL A 89 -9.71 11.26 -17.83
C VAL A 89 -11.20 11.35 -17.50
N HIS A 90 -11.70 12.55 -17.21
CA HIS A 90 -13.12 12.76 -16.92
C HIS A 90 -13.98 12.36 -18.13
N HIS A 91 -13.62 12.83 -19.33
CA HIS A 91 -14.31 12.46 -20.57
C HIS A 91 -14.25 10.95 -20.85
N THR A 92 -13.11 10.29 -20.59
CA THR A 92 -13.01 8.82 -20.70
C THR A 92 -13.97 8.12 -19.74
N GLN A 93 -14.03 8.56 -18.49
CA GLN A 93 -14.88 7.94 -17.49
C GLN A 93 -16.37 8.18 -17.77
N ASP A 94 -16.74 9.36 -18.26
CA ASP A 94 -18.10 9.69 -18.66
C ASP A 94 -18.56 8.82 -19.83
N LEU A 95 -17.73 8.69 -20.87
CA LEU A 95 -18.00 7.80 -22.00
C LEU A 95 -18.13 6.34 -21.54
N LYS A 96 -17.23 5.89 -20.65
CA LYS A 96 -17.24 4.53 -20.10
C LYS A 96 -18.52 4.26 -19.33
N THR A 97 -18.95 5.20 -18.49
CA THR A 97 -20.13 5.11 -17.64
C THR A 97 -21.40 5.07 -18.50
N GLU A 98 -21.53 5.97 -19.47
CA GLU A 98 -22.71 6.00 -20.33
C GLU A 98 -22.74 4.78 -21.28
N LEU A 99 -21.59 4.31 -21.76
CA LEU A 99 -21.51 3.08 -22.54
C LEU A 99 -21.88 1.84 -21.69
N ASP A 100 -21.52 1.81 -20.41
CA ASP A 100 -21.95 0.77 -19.48
C ASP A 100 -23.48 0.83 -19.24
N VAL A 101 -24.07 2.03 -19.16
CA VAL A 101 -25.54 2.19 -19.09
C VAL A 101 -26.20 1.64 -20.34
N TYR A 102 -25.68 1.96 -21.52
CA TYR A 102 -26.18 1.47 -22.80
C TYR A 102 -26.10 -0.06 -22.91
N LEU A 103 -24.92 -0.63 -22.64
CA LEU A 103 -24.69 -2.08 -22.75
C LEU A 103 -25.40 -2.91 -21.68
N ASN A 104 -25.71 -2.32 -20.52
CA ASN A 104 -26.49 -2.97 -19.46
C ASN A 104 -28.01 -2.77 -19.62
N ASN A 105 -28.48 -2.21 -20.73
CA ASN A 105 -29.89 -2.24 -21.07
C ASN A 105 -30.39 -3.70 -21.06
N PRO A 106 -31.46 -4.05 -20.31
CA PRO A 106 -31.88 -5.42 -20.12
C PRO A 106 -32.12 -6.18 -21.44
N TYR A 107 -32.74 -5.52 -22.41
CA TYR A 107 -33.06 -6.13 -23.70
C TYR A 107 -31.80 -6.41 -24.52
N LEU A 108 -30.94 -5.39 -24.69
CA LEU A 108 -29.68 -5.51 -25.43
C LEU A 108 -28.75 -6.56 -24.81
N LYS A 109 -28.64 -6.54 -23.48
CA LYS A 109 -27.81 -7.47 -22.73
C LYS A 109 -28.27 -8.91 -22.92
N SER A 110 -29.58 -9.16 -22.88
CA SER A 110 -30.11 -10.50 -23.12
C SER A 110 -29.84 -10.99 -24.54
N LEU A 111 -30.01 -10.14 -25.57
CA LEU A 111 -29.68 -10.51 -26.95
C LEU A 111 -28.21 -10.91 -27.12
N LEU A 112 -27.28 -10.14 -26.53
CA LEU A 112 -25.86 -10.49 -26.60
C LEU A 112 -25.52 -11.78 -25.84
N ILE A 113 -26.09 -11.98 -24.65
CA ILE A 113 -25.87 -13.20 -23.87
C ILE A 113 -26.35 -14.41 -24.66
N ILE A 114 -27.51 -14.31 -25.33
CA ILE A 114 -28.03 -15.37 -26.18
C ILE A 114 -27.02 -15.71 -27.30
N ASP A 115 -26.58 -14.71 -28.06
CA ASP A 115 -25.63 -14.86 -29.18
C ASP A 115 -24.29 -15.50 -28.76
N GLN A 116 -23.70 -14.99 -27.67
CA GLN A 116 -22.43 -15.49 -27.14
C GLN A 116 -22.54 -16.96 -26.70
N ASN A 117 -23.65 -17.33 -26.07
CA ASN A 117 -23.86 -18.71 -25.62
C ASN A 117 -24.19 -19.65 -26.80
N ILE A 118 -24.92 -19.19 -27.82
CA ILE A 118 -25.13 -19.97 -29.06
C ILE A 118 -23.78 -20.29 -29.71
N THR A 119 -22.95 -19.27 -29.89
CA THR A 119 -21.61 -19.40 -30.45
C THR A 119 -20.75 -20.35 -29.62
N THR A 120 -20.79 -20.22 -28.29
CA THR A 120 -20.04 -21.09 -27.38
C THR A 120 -20.47 -22.56 -27.49
N ILE A 121 -21.78 -22.84 -27.56
CA ILE A 121 -22.29 -24.19 -27.76
C ILE A 121 -21.84 -24.74 -29.12
N SER A 122 -21.96 -23.95 -30.20
CA SER A 122 -21.54 -24.37 -31.54
C SER A 122 -20.06 -24.74 -31.57
N GLU A 123 -19.19 -23.87 -31.04
CA GLU A 123 -17.76 -24.14 -30.96
C GLU A 123 -17.44 -25.37 -30.11
N ASP A 124 -18.16 -25.58 -29.02
CA ASP A 124 -17.96 -26.72 -28.14
C ASP A 124 -18.36 -28.04 -28.81
N VAL A 125 -19.46 -28.03 -29.57
CA VAL A 125 -19.88 -29.20 -30.37
C VAL A 125 -18.83 -29.50 -31.43
N GLU A 126 -18.36 -28.50 -32.17
CA GLU A 126 -17.34 -28.66 -33.21
C GLU A 126 -15.99 -29.15 -32.66
N LYS A 127 -15.49 -28.54 -31.57
CA LYS A 127 -14.21 -28.92 -30.93
C LYS A 127 -14.21 -30.36 -30.41
N ASN A 128 -15.39 -30.91 -30.09
CA ASN A 128 -15.55 -32.27 -29.58
C ASN A 128 -15.97 -33.29 -30.65
N ALA A 129 -16.05 -32.91 -31.94
CA ALA A 129 -16.45 -33.79 -33.04
C ALA A 129 -15.70 -35.13 -33.09
N ARG A 130 -14.40 -35.14 -32.74
CA ARG A 130 -13.59 -36.37 -32.67
C ARG A 130 -14.13 -37.39 -31.68
N TRP A 131 -14.64 -36.94 -30.54
CA TRP A 131 -15.19 -37.82 -29.50
C TRP A 131 -16.58 -38.32 -29.90
N PHE A 132 -17.35 -37.50 -30.61
CA PHE A 132 -18.64 -37.91 -31.16
C PHE A 132 -18.52 -38.97 -32.25
N ALA A 133 -17.42 -38.98 -33.02
CA ALA A 133 -17.17 -39.97 -34.06
C ALA A 133 -17.04 -41.43 -33.55
N ILE A 134 -16.99 -41.66 -32.23
CA ILE A 134 -17.05 -42.99 -31.63
C ILE A 134 -18.47 -43.60 -31.78
N ASN A 135 -19.49 -42.75 -31.94
CA ASN A 135 -20.88 -43.16 -32.12
C ASN A 135 -21.51 -42.38 -33.28
N ASP A 136 -21.79 -43.07 -34.40
CA ASP A 136 -22.31 -42.47 -35.64
C ASP A 136 -23.62 -41.67 -35.44
N ASP A 137 -24.50 -42.08 -34.53
CA ASP A 137 -25.75 -41.36 -34.24
C ASP A 137 -25.48 -40.04 -33.53
N ILE A 138 -24.58 -40.04 -32.54
CA ILE A 138 -24.17 -38.82 -31.83
C ILE A 138 -23.43 -37.88 -32.77
N ALA A 139 -22.53 -38.39 -33.62
CA ALA A 139 -21.84 -37.58 -34.62
C ALA A 139 -22.83 -36.90 -35.58
N THR A 140 -23.78 -37.66 -36.15
CA THR A 140 -24.80 -37.12 -37.07
C THR A 140 -25.66 -36.04 -36.40
N ARG A 141 -26.03 -36.25 -35.13
CA ARG A 141 -26.82 -35.28 -34.37
C ARG A 141 -26.02 -34.06 -33.97
N ALA A 142 -24.74 -34.21 -33.62
CA ALA A 142 -23.83 -33.11 -33.34
C ALA A 142 -23.71 -32.20 -34.57
N ASP A 143 -23.52 -32.77 -35.76
CA ASP A 143 -23.46 -32.02 -37.02
C ASP A 143 -24.78 -31.27 -37.30
N GLY A 144 -25.91 -31.95 -37.12
CA GLY A 144 -27.24 -31.33 -37.27
C GLY A 144 -27.50 -30.18 -36.29
N LEU A 145 -27.08 -30.34 -35.03
CA LEU A 145 -27.16 -29.28 -34.02
C LEU A 145 -26.25 -28.10 -34.36
N SER A 146 -25.02 -28.37 -34.81
CA SER A 146 -24.07 -27.32 -35.21
C SER A 146 -24.65 -26.47 -36.34
N LEU A 147 -25.25 -27.10 -37.36
CA LEU A 147 -25.91 -26.38 -38.45
C LEU A 147 -27.09 -25.53 -37.99
N LYS A 148 -27.92 -26.04 -37.07
CA LYS A 148 -29.06 -25.30 -36.49
C LYS A 148 -28.63 -24.17 -35.55
N LEU A 149 -27.52 -24.33 -34.83
CA LEU A 149 -26.96 -23.24 -34.02
C LEU A 149 -26.37 -22.15 -34.91
N GLN A 150 -25.64 -22.54 -35.95
CA GLN A 150 -25.07 -21.60 -36.92
C GLN A 150 -26.13 -20.85 -37.73
N SER A 151 -27.35 -21.38 -37.90
CA SER A 151 -28.41 -20.67 -38.61
C SER A 151 -28.87 -19.41 -37.85
N PHE A 152 -28.86 -19.39 -36.52
CA PHE A 152 -29.17 -18.16 -35.78
C PHE A 152 -28.22 -17.00 -36.08
N ASN A 153 -26.98 -17.31 -36.49
CA ASN A 153 -25.95 -16.30 -36.77
C ASN A 153 -25.80 -15.98 -38.26
N ASN A 154 -26.42 -16.77 -39.16
CA ASN A 154 -26.20 -16.68 -40.61
C ASN A 154 -27.48 -16.70 -41.46
N ASP A 155 -28.63 -17.04 -40.89
CA ASP A 155 -29.88 -17.16 -41.64
C ASP A 155 -30.43 -15.78 -42.02
N LEU A 156 -30.95 -15.70 -43.25
CA LEU A 156 -31.64 -14.54 -43.80
C LEU A 156 -32.96 -14.24 -43.09
N ASN A 157 -33.44 -15.16 -42.24
CA ASN A 157 -34.62 -14.97 -41.41
C ASN A 157 -34.38 -14.07 -40.18
N TYR A 158 -33.10 -13.83 -39.81
CA TYR A 158 -32.72 -13.09 -38.60
C TYR A 158 -31.81 -11.86 -38.87
N PRO A 159 -32.06 -11.05 -39.91
CA PRO A 159 -31.14 -9.98 -40.30
C PRO A 159 -30.98 -8.90 -39.22
N ASN A 160 -32.06 -8.56 -38.50
CA ASN A 160 -32.00 -7.52 -37.47
C ASN A 160 -31.39 -8.05 -36.17
N TYR A 161 -31.65 -9.30 -35.81
CA TYR A 161 -30.95 -9.98 -34.71
C TYR A 161 -29.43 -10.01 -34.96
N ILE A 162 -28.99 -10.53 -36.12
CA ILE A 162 -27.57 -10.63 -36.50
C ILE A 162 -26.93 -9.23 -36.57
N GLY A 163 -27.63 -8.25 -37.14
CA GLY A 163 -27.17 -6.86 -37.17
C GLY A 163 -26.97 -6.28 -35.77
N THR A 164 -27.89 -6.55 -34.85
CA THR A 164 -27.84 -6.10 -33.47
C THR A 164 -26.70 -6.74 -32.70
N THR A 165 -26.56 -8.07 -32.74
CA THR A 165 -25.55 -8.79 -31.92
C THR A 165 -24.13 -8.48 -32.38
N ASN A 166 -23.88 -8.37 -33.68
CA ASN A 166 -22.56 -7.97 -34.22
C ASN A 166 -22.15 -6.56 -33.78
N ILE A 167 -23.10 -5.61 -33.76
CA ILE A 167 -22.81 -4.25 -33.30
C ILE A 167 -22.59 -4.24 -31.78
N LEU A 168 -23.38 -4.99 -31.01
CA LEU A 168 -23.19 -5.14 -29.57
C LEU A 168 -21.81 -5.71 -29.23
N ASP A 169 -21.38 -6.78 -29.90
CA ASP A 169 -20.04 -7.34 -29.66
C ASP A 169 -18.94 -6.30 -29.95
N THR A 170 -19.07 -5.55 -31.05
CA THR A 170 -18.15 -4.47 -31.39
C THR A 170 -18.13 -3.38 -30.30
N LEU A 171 -19.29 -2.99 -29.76
CA LEU A 171 -19.38 -2.02 -28.67
C LEU A 171 -18.77 -2.55 -27.36
N TYR A 172 -18.93 -3.83 -27.05
CA TYR A 172 -18.29 -4.47 -25.89
C TYR A 172 -16.76 -4.52 -26.02
N GLN A 173 -16.24 -4.85 -27.20
CA GLN A 173 -14.81 -4.78 -27.48
C GLN A 173 -14.29 -3.35 -27.35
N LEU A 174 -15.01 -2.38 -27.91
CA LEU A 174 -14.68 -0.96 -27.80
C LEU A 174 -14.66 -0.50 -26.33
N ARG A 175 -15.64 -0.95 -25.53
CA ARG A 175 -15.72 -0.67 -24.11
C ARG A 175 -14.56 -1.27 -23.32
N ARG A 176 -14.14 -2.50 -23.64
CA ARG A 176 -13.00 -3.16 -23.00
C ARG A 176 -11.69 -2.43 -23.30
N ASP A 177 -11.54 -1.97 -24.54
CA ASP A 177 -10.31 -1.37 -25.04
C ASP A 177 -10.30 0.16 -24.84
N LEU A 178 -11.38 0.75 -24.31
CA LEU A 178 -11.50 2.18 -24.06
C LEU A 178 -10.44 2.65 -23.05
N SER A 179 -9.70 3.67 -23.47
CA SER A 179 -8.67 4.34 -22.68
C SER A 179 -8.56 5.80 -23.11
N ASP A 180 -7.86 6.62 -22.33
CA ASP A 180 -7.56 8.01 -22.67
C ASP A 180 -6.89 8.15 -24.05
N TYR A 181 -6.17 7.11 -24.48
CA TYR A 181 -5.42 7.07 -25.73
C TYR A 181 -6.30 6.96 -26.99
N ASN A 182 -7.40 6.21 -26.92
CA ASN A 182 -8.31 5.99 -28.05
C ASN A 182 -9.65 6.72 -27.90
N LEU A 183 -9.82 7.54 -26.85
CA LEU A 183 -11.06 8.23 -26.50
C LEU A 183 -11.78 8.86 -27.70
N GLN A 184 -11.06 9.66 -28.51
CA GLN A 184 -11.66 10.34 -29.66
C GLN A 184 -12.26 9.37 -30.68
N THR A 185 -11.50 8.33 -31.06
CA THR A 185 -11.97 7.32 -32.01
C THR A 185 -13.06 6.45 -31.41
N ALA A 186 -12.98 6.18 -30.10
CA ALA A 186 -13.98 5.41 -29.39
C ALA A 186 -15.30 6.17 -29.27
N ALA A 187 -15.28 7.44 -28.85
CA ALA A 187 -16.47 8.28 -28.76
C ALA A 187 -17.21 8.38 -30.10
N SER A 188 -16.47 8.65 -31.20
CA SER A 188 -17.05 8.70 -32.54
C SER A 188 -17.65 7.35 -32.97
N ARG A 189 -16.94 6.25 -32.74
CA ARG A 189 -17.46 4.90 -33.06
C ARG A 189 -18.65 4.52 -32.19
N CYS A 190 -18.67 4.86 -30.91
CA CYS A 190 -19.83 4.63 -30.03
C CYS A 190 -21.06 5.34 -30.57
N ALA A 191 -20.94 6.62 -30.94
CA ALA A 191 -22.05 7.37 -31.49
C ALA A 191 -22.59 6.71 -32.78
N GLU A 192 -21.71 6.41 -33.75
CA GLU A 192 -22.09 5.76 -35.01
C GLU A 192 -22.73 4.38 -34.81
N LEU A 193 -22.11 3.53 -33.96
CA LEU A 193 -22.58 2.17 -33.74
C LEU A 193 -23.91 2.13 -32.97
N THR A 194 -24.10 2.99 -31.97
CA THR A 194 -25.37 3.04 -31.22
C THR A 194 -26.51 3.60 -32.04
N GLU A 195 -26.25 4.63 -32.86
CA GLU A 195 -27.23 5.15 -33.83
C GLU A 195 -27.66 4.04 -34.81
N LYS A 196 -26.69 3.32 -35.37
CA LYS A 196 -26.96 2.19 -36.28
C LYS A 196 -27.68 1.04 -35.58
N LEU A 197 -27.33 0.72 -34.33
CA LEU A 197 -27.99 -0.34 -33.57
C LEU A 197 -29.47 -0.04 -33.36
N ASN A 198 -29.82 1.22 -33.08
CA ASN A 198 -31.20 1.62 -32.89
C ASN A 198 -32.07 1.40 -34.15
N THR A 199 -31.47 1.28 -35.34
CA THR A 199 -32.20 0.94 -36.57
C THR A 199 -32.54 -0.54 -36.70
N PHE A 200 -31.84 -1.43 -35.98
CA PHE A 200 -32.08 -2.88 -36.02
C PHE A 200 -32.87 -3.36 -34.81
N VAL A 201 -32.60 -2.79 -33.63
CA VAL A 201 -33.12 -3.30 -32.36
C VAL A 201 -34.65 -3.27 -32.25
N SER A 202 -35.31 -2.31 -32.93
CA SER A 202 -36.77 -2.18 -32.94
C SER A 202 -37.47 -3.32 -33.67
N ASP A 203 -36.78 -3.93 -34.63
CA ASP A 203 -37.35 -4.86 -35.59
C ASP A 203 -36.70 -6.24 -35.49
N VAL A 204 -36.09 -6.57 -34.35
CA VAL A 204 -35.51 -7.90 -34.09
C VAL A 204 -36.61 -8.95 -34.17
N GLU A 205 -36.36 -10.01 -34.93
CA GLU A 205 -37.32 -11.08 -35.24
C GLU A 205 -37.49 -12.08 -34.07
N PHE A 206 -37.69 -11.57 -32.84
CA PHE A 206 -37.59 -12.36 -31.61
C PHE A 206 -38.67 -13.44 -31.46
N GLU A 207 -39.89 -13.22 -31.94
CA GLU A 207 -40.97 -14.23 -31.86
C GLU A 207 -40.64 -15.48 -32.69
N ASN A 208 -40.04 -15.29 -33.88
CA ASN A 208 -39.56 -16.39 -34.71
C ASN A 208 -38.38 -17.09 -34.03
N PHE A 209 -37.45 -16.30 -33.49
CA PHE A 209 -36.29 -16.80 -32.76
C PHE A 209 -36.71 -17.69 -31.58
N GLU A 210 -37.64 -17.23 -30.73
CA GLU A 210 -38.13 -17.97 -29.55
C GLU A 210 -38.75 -19.31 -29.95
N THR A 211 -39.51 -19.32 -31.04
CA THR A 211 -40.16 -20.53 -31.56
C THR A 211 -39.14 -21.58 -32.01
N GLU A 212 -38.11 -21.16 -32.76
CA GLU A 212 -37.06 -22.07 -33.23
C GLU A 212 -36.13 -22.50 -32.09
N TRP A 213 -35.78 -21.58 -31.19
CA TRP A 213 -34.97 -21.86 -30.02
C TRP A 213 -35.64 -22.90 -29.11
N SER A 214 -36.94 -22.77 -28.85
CA SER A 214 -37.69 -23.72 -28.03
C SER A 214 -37.61 -25.16 -28.56
N GLN A 215 -37.63 -25.33 -29.88
CA GLN A 215 -37.46 -26.65 -30.51
C GLN A 215 -36.02 -27.15 -30.36
N LEU A 216 -35.04 -26.29 -30.64
CA LEU A 216 -33.62 -26.61 -30.51
C LEU A 216 -33.22 -26.93 -29.07
N PHE A 217 -33.79 -26.26 -28.07
CA PHE A 217 -33.53 -26.48 -26.66
C PHE A 217 -33.93 -27.90 -26.21
N VAL A 218 -35.05 -28.41 -26.73
CA VAL A 218 -35.48 -29.81 -26.50
C VAL A 218 -34.49 -30.78 -27.13
N GLU A 219 -34.03 -30.50 -28.36
CA GLU A 219 -33.04 -31.31 -29.05
C GLU A 219 -31.69 -31.32 -28.32
N LEU A 220 -31.19 -30.16 -27.89
CA LEU A 220 -29.98 -30.01 -27.08
C LEU A 220 -30.09 -30.76 -25.76
N THR A 221 -31.24 -30.69 -25.10
CA THR A 221 -31.49 -31.43 -23.85
C THR A 221 -31.48 -32.93 -24.06
N SER A 222 -32.04 -33.42 -25.17
CA SER A 222 -31.96 -34.84 -25.53
C SER A 222 -30.52 -35.24 -25.85
N PHE A 223 -29.85 -34.50 -26.73
CA PHE A 223 -28.46 -34.76 -27.13
C PHE A 223 -27.53 -34.82 -25.93
N ARG A 224 -27.66 -33.87 -25.00
CA ARG A 224 -26.93 -33.87 -23.73
C ARG A 224 -27.10 -35.19 -22.97
N LYS A 225 -28.34 -35.64 -22.77
CA LYS A 225 -28.62 -36.88 -22.03
C LYS A 225 -27.96 -38.09 -22.68
N ASP A 226 -27.94 -38.11 -24.00
CA ASP A 226 -27.35 -39.22 -24.76
C ASP A 226 -25.81 -39.19 -24.67
N VAL A 227 -25.20 -38.01 -24.74
CA VAL A 227 -23.76 -37.82 -24.51
C VAL A 227 -23.35 -38.22 -23.08
N ASP A 228 -24.14 -37.83 -22.07
CA ASP A 228 -23.89 -38.18 -20.65
C ASP A 228 -23.96 -39.70 -20.40
N GLN A 229 -24.72 -40.45 -21.20
CA GLN A 229 -24.87 -41.91 -21.06
C GLN A 229 -23.74 -42.71 -21.69
N ILE A 230 -22.93 -42.09 -22.56
CA ILE A 230 -21.81 -42.76 -23.23
C ILE A 230 -20.55 -42.53 -22.39
N GLU A 231 -20.10 -43.59 -21.72
CA GLU A 231 -18.95 -43.55 -20.79
C GLU A 231 -17.68 -42.98 -21.46
N ASP A 232 -17.39 -43.41 -22.69
CA ASP A 232 -16.20 -42.97 -23.43
C ASP A 232 -16.20 -41.48 -23.76
N ILE A 233 -17.37 -40.84 -23.89
CA ILE A 233 -17.49 -39.41 -24.22
C ILE A 233 -17.58 -38.58 -22.93
N SER A 234 -18.37 -39.03 -21.96
CA SER A 234 -18.60 -38.34 -20.68
C SER A 234 -17.36 -38.30 -19.79
N GLN A 235 -16.47 -39.29 -19.87
CA GLN A 235 -15.20 -39.28 -19.14
C GLN A 235 -14.12 -38.41 -19.81
N GLN A 236 -14.22 -38.18 -21.12
CA GLN A 236 -13.19 -37.50 -21.90
C GLN A 236 -13.53 -36.03 -22.22
N THR A 237 -14.79 -35.63 -22.03
CA THR A 237 -15.28 -34.29 -22.39
C THR A 237 -16.22 -33.72 -21.34
N SER A 238 -16.23 -32.39 -21.20
CA SER A 238 -17.19 -31.66 -20.38
C SER A 238 -18.37 -31.10 -21.20
N VAL A 239 -18.53 -31.55 -22.45
CA VAL A 239 -19.42 -30.92 -23.43
C VAL A 239 -20.89 -30.96 -22.99
N ALA A 240 -21.35 -32.06 -22.39
CA ALA A 240 -22.73 -32.17 -21.90
C ALA A 240 -23.01 -31.20 -20.72
N ALA A 241 -22.05 -31.02 -19.81
CA ALA A 241 -22.17 -30.07 -18.71
C ALA A 241 -22.22 -28.62 -19.21
N ARG A 242 -21.38 -28.28 -20.19
CA ARG A 242 -21.34 -26.94 -20.80
C ARG A 242 -22.57 -26.65 -21.65
N ILE A 243 -23.05 -27.62 -22.44
CA ILE A 243 -24.33 -27.50 -23.16
C ILE A 243 -25.46 -27.18 -22.19
N ARG A 244 -25.57 -27.90 -21.06
CA ARG A 244 -26.59 -27.62 -20.04
C ARG A 244 -26.50 -26.20 -19.49
N GLU A 245 -25.30 -25.76 -19.16
CA GLU A 245 -25.07 -24.43 -18.59
C GLU A 245 -25.45 -23.33 -19.57
N PHE A 246 -24.87 -23.36 -20.78
CA PHE A 246 -25.07 -22.32 -21.78
C PHE A 246 -26.48 -22.33 -22.37
N SER A 247 -27.07 -23.50 -22.64
CA SER A 247 -28.48 -23.57 -23.08
C SER A 247 -29.44 -23.08 -21.99
N GLY A 248 -29.13 -23.33 -20.72
CA GLY A 248 -29.90 -22.80 -19.59
C GLY A 248 -29.83 -21.28 -19.49
N LEU A 249 -28.66 -20.68 -19.71
CA LEU A 249 -28.49 -19.23 -19.77
C LEU A 249 -29.25 -18.59 -20.95
N ILE A 250 -29.24 -19.25 -22.12
CA ILE A 250 -30.03 -18.78 -23.27
C ILE A 250 -31.51 -18.81 -22.93
N GLU A 251 -32.01 -19.94 -22.40
CA GLU A 251 -33.41 -20.11 -22.03
C GLU A 251 -33.87 -19.07 -20.98
N GLU A 252 -33.05 -18.81 -19.96
CA GLU A 252 -33.33 -17.77 -18.96
C GLU A 252 -33.45 -16.38 -19.61
N ASN A 253 -32.59 -16.06 -20.58
CA ASN A 253 -32.61 -14.76 -21.25
C ASN A 253 -33.75 -14.65 -22.28
N VAL A 254 -34.10 -15.74 -22.96
CA VAL A 254 -35.28 -15.78 -23.85
C VAL A 254 -36.55 -15.50 -23.02
N GLN A 255 -36.70 -16.16 -21.88
CA GLN A 255 -37.81 -15.91 -20.97
C GLN A 255 -37.78 -14.49 -20.39
N ALA A 256 -36.60 -13.96 -20.04
CA ALA A 256 -36.45 -12.61 -19.55
C ALA A 256 -36.95 -11.58 -20.58
N ILE A 257 -36.59 -11.73 -21.86
CA ILE A 257 -37.08 -10.85 -22.94
C ILE A 257 -38.61 -10.86 -23.01
N GLY A 258 -39.26 -12.03 -22.88
CA GLY A 258 -40.72 -12.14 -22.84
C GLY A 258 -41.38 -11.37 -21.68
N THR A 259 -40.64 -11.03 -20.63
CA THR A 259 -41.12 -10.23 -19.49
C THR A 259 -40.73 -8.75 -19.54
N ILE A 260 -39.76 -8.38 -20.39
CA ILE A 260 -39.24 -7.03 -20.51
C ILE A 260 -40.23 -6.17 -21.31
N ASN A 261 -40.44 -4.92 -20.86
CA ASN A 261 -41.09 -3.91 -21.69
C ASN A 261 -40.11 -3.45 -22.79
N ILE A 262 -40.19 -4.10 -23.95
CA ILE A 262 -39.28 -3.87 -25.08
C ILE A 262 -39.33 -2.40 -25.53
N SER A 263 -40.52 -1.79 -25.63
CA SER A 263 -40.66 -0.40 -26.05
C SER A 263 -39.95 0.57 -25.09
N GLU A 264 -40.08 0.35 -23.78
CA GLU A 264 -39.40 1.18 -22.77
C GLU A 264 -37.88 0.96 -22.80
N SER A 265 -37.44 -0.27 -23.02
CA SER A 265 -36.02 -0.61 -23.12
C SER A 265 -35.38 0.02 -24.37
N ILE A 266 -36.08 0.04 -25.50
CA ILE A 266 -35.63 0.72 -26.72
C ILE A 266 -35.54 2.22 -26.48
N SER A 267 -36.58 2.85 -25.91
CA SER A 267 -36.53 4.30 -25.60
C SER A 267 -35.39 4.66 -24.63
N ALA A 268 -35.08 3.79 -23.66
CA ALA A 268 -33.93 3.98 -22.78
C ALA A 268 -32.59 3.88 -23.53
N ALA A 269 -32.46 2.93 -24.47
CA ALA A 269 -31.28 2.80 -25.33
C ALA A 269 -31.12 4.03 -26.26
N GLU A 270 -32.20 4.51 -26.88
CA GLU A 270 -32.20 5.73 -27.70
C GLU A 270 -31.77 6.97 -26.90
N SER A 271 -32.27 7.10 -25.67
CA SER A 271 -31.86 8.19 -24.77
C SER A 271 -30.37 8.11 -24.43
N SER A 272 -29.84 6.92 -24.18
CA SER A 272 -28.42 6.72 -23.89
C SER A 272 -27.53 6.94 -25.12
N SER A 273 -27.97 6.51 -26.31
CA SER A 273 -27.32 6.81 -27.59
C SER A 273 -27.22 8.33 -27.83
N THR A 274 -28.29 9.08 -27.54
CA THR A 274 -28.29 10.55 -27.64
C THR A 274 -27.26 11.19 -26.69
N LYS A 275 -27.11 10.65 -25.48
CA LYS A 275 -26.08 11.12 -24.52
C LYS A 275 -24.67 10.77 -24.99
N LEU A 276 -24.45 9.58 -25.54
CA LEU A 276 -23.16 9.17 -26.11
C LEU A 276 -22.75 10.11 -27.26
N ALA A 277 -23.69 10.50 -28.12
CA ALA A 277 -23.46 11.51 -29.15
C ALA A 277 -23.11 12.89 -28.54
N GLY A 278 -23.83 13.31 -27.49
CA GLY A 278 -23.55 14.57 -26.78
C GLY A 278 -22.18 14.59 -26.09
N LEU A 279 -21.71 13.46 -25.56
CA LEU A 279 -20.36 13.33 -24.98
C LEU A 279 -19.28 13.50 -26.04
N TYR A 280 -19.51 12.97 -27.25
CA TYR A 280 -18.60 13.22 -28.38
C TYR A 280 -18.56 14.72 -28.73
N ASP A 281 -19.71 15.39 -28.83
CA ASP A 281 -19.76 16.84 -29.10
C ASP A 281 -19.08 17.66 -28.00
N THR A 282 -19.22 17.25 -26.74
CA THR A 282 -18.55 17.90 -25.59
C THR A 282 -17.04 17.75 -25.70
N PHE A 283 -16.55 16.55 -26.04
CA PHE A 283 -15.14 16.31 -26.30
C PHE A 283 -14.59 17.21 -27.44
N LEU A 284 -15.37 17.43 -28.50
CA LEU A 284 -14.98 18.31 -29.62
C LEU A 284 -14.86 19.80 -29.25
N GLN A 285 -15.54 20.25 -28.19
CA GLN A 285 -15.42 21.63 -27.70
C GLN A 285 -14.08 21.87 -27.00
N ASP A 286 -13.58 20.86 -26.29
CA ASP A 286 -12.36 20.94 -25.49
C ASP A 286 -11.10 20.56 -26.29
N TYR A 287 -11.22 19.75 -27.35
CA TYR A 287 -10.08 19.20 -28.09
C TYR A 287 -10.22 19.33 -29.62
N ILE A 288 -9.13 19.70 -30.29
CA ILE A 288 -9.06 19.72 -31.76
C ILE A 288 -8.91 18.28 -32.27
N VAL A 289 -9.87 17.85 -33.11
CA VAL A 289 -9.85 16.57 -33.84
C VAL A 289 -8.59 16.49 -34.68
N THR A 290 -7.66 15.60 -34.31
CA THR A 290 -6.59 15.19 -35.21
C THR A 290 -6.82 13.76 -35.65
N SER A 291 -6.26 13.37 -36.79
CA SER A 291 -6.25 11.97 -37.26
C SER A 291 -5.30 11.06 -36.45
N LYS A 292 -4.73 11.58 -35.35
CA LYS A 292 -3.76 10.89 -34.49
C LYS A 292 -4.36 10.63 -33.12
N ARG A 293 -4.07 9.43 -32.59
CA ARG A 293 -4.43 8.98 -31.24
C ARG A 293 -3.88 9.95 -30.19
N ALA A 294 -4.66 10.27 -29.16
CA ALA A 294 -4.24 11.18 -28.09
C ALA A 294 -3.05 10.56 -27.34
N LEU A 295 -1.90 11.25 -27.31
CA LEU A 295 -0.62 10.71 -26.84
C LEU A 295 -0.44 10.71 -25.31
N TYR A 296 -1.51 10.70 -24.51
CA TYR A 296 -1.41 10.87 -23.07
C TYR A 296 -1.96 9.65 -22.34
N ARG A 297 -1.06 8.81 -21.82
CA ARG A 297 -1.35 7.91 -20.70
C ARG A 297 -0.74 8.57 -19.47
N LEU A 298 -1.56 8.90 -18.48
CA LEU A 298 -1.07 9.36 -17.18
C LEU A 298 -0.19 8.28 -16.57
N ALA A 299 1.01 8.66 -16.13
CA ALA A 299 1.76 7.86 -15.19
C ALA A 299 0.97 7.79 -13.86
N LEU A 300 1.13 6.71 -13.09
CA LEU A 300 0.38 6.52 -11.84
C LEU A 300 0.64 7.67 -10.87
N GLU A 301 1.88 8.17 -10.85
CA GLU A 301 2.36 9.26 -10.01
C GLU A 301 1.63 10.56 -10.34
N ASP A 302 1.53 10.89 -11.62
CA ASP A 302 0.81 12.08 -12.09
C ASP A 302 -0.70 11.99 -11.77
N SER A 303 -1.27 10.77 -11.82
CA SER A 303 -2.66 10.52 -11.39
C SER A 303 -2.85 10.80 -9.90
N MET A 304 -1.91 10.34 -9.04
CA MET A 304 -1.97 10.59 -7.60
C MET A 304 -1.87 12.09 -7.27
N VAL A 305 -1.03 12.83 -7.99
CA VAL A 305 -0.92 14.29 -7.86
C VAL A 305 -2.23 14.98 -8.26
N LEU A 306 -2.96 14.48 -9.26
CA LEU A 306 -4.23 15.07 -9.70
C LEU A 306 -5.37 14.92 -8.68
N TYR A 307 -5.44 13.77 -8.01
CA TYR A 307 -6.53 13.48 -7.08
C TYR A 307 -6.25 13.94 -5.65
N ILE A 308 -5.06 14.48 -5.39
CA ILE A 308 -4.71 15.00 -4.08
C ILE A 308 -5.61 16.19 -3.71
N ASN A 309 -6.19 16.10 -2.52
CA ASN A 309 -7.07 17.09 -1.94
C ASN A 309 -6.82 17.18 -0.43
N GLU A 310 -7.52 18.09 0.24
CA GLU A 310 -7.32 18.36 1.67
C GLU A 310 -7.50 17.12 2.56
N LYS A 311 -8.37 16.19 2.19
CA LYS A 311 -8.60 14.97 2.98
C LYS A 311 -7.40 14.02 2.95
N ASN A 312 -6.58 14.07 1.90
CA ASN A 312 -5.40 13.23 1.80
C ASN A 312 -4.34 13.61 2.85
N PHE A 313 -4.34 14.85 3.35
CA PHE A 313 -3.36 15.33 4.34
C PHE A 313 -3.67 14.91 5.78
N THR A 314 -4.77 14.19 6.01
CA THR A 314 -5.17 13.70 7.33
C THR A 314 -5.24 12.19 7.37
N SER A 315 -4.71 11.60 8.43
CA SER A 315 -4.77 10.16 8.71
C SER A 315 -6.20 9.71 9.02
N ILE A 316 -6.60 8.56 8.50
CA ILE A 316 -7.99 8.09 8.57
C ILE A 316 -8.38 7.61 9.97
N GLY A 317 -7.45 6.99 10.72
CA GLY A 317 -7.80 6.43 12.03
C GLY A 317 -7.78 7.44 13.18
N ASN A 318 -6.89 8.44 13.16
CA ASN A 318 -6.78 9.43 14.24
C ASN A 318 -7.06 10.89 13.80
N ASN A 319 -7.37 11.13 12.52
CA ASN A 319 -7.61 12.47 11.94
C ASN A 319 -6.49 13.50 12.17
N GLN A 320 -5.27 13.04 12.48
CA GLN A 320 -4.12 13.92 12.61
C GLN A 320 -3.47 14.17 11.25
N PRO A 321 -2.83 15.34 11.04
CA PRO A 321 -2.12 15.62 9.80
C PRO A 321 -0.90 14.69 9.66
N TYR A 322 -0.60 14.27 8.43
CA TYR A 322 0.62 13.51 8.15
C TYR A 322 1.86 14.32 8.50
N VAL A 323 2.89 13.62 8.97
CA VAL A 323 4.15 14.23 9.39
C VAL A 323 5.04 14.40 8.17
N LEU A 324 5.45 15.64 7.89
CA LEU A 324 6.36 15.99 6.80
C LEU A 324 7.72 16.36 7.41
N GLY A 325 8.71 15.50 7.20
CA GLY A 325 10.10 15.75 7.57
C GLY A 325 10.90 16.17 6.34
N ILE A 326 11.39 17.40 6.31
CA ILE A 326 12.31 17.88 5.27
C ILE A 326 13.72 17.82 5.86
N THR A 327 14.67 17.24 5.14
CA THR A 327 16.07 17.19 5.59
C THR A 327 16.68 18.59 5.65
N GLU A 328 17.70 18.80 6.51
CA GLU A 328 18.32 20.12 6.72
C GLU A 328 18.89 20.74 5.43
N ASP A 329 19.29 19.90 4.47
CA ASP A 329 19.79 20.31 3.14
C ASP A 329 18.67 20.45 2.09
N SER A 330 17.40 20.26 2.47
CA SER A 330 16.20 20.32 1.62
C SER A 330 16.28 19.42 0.38
N SER A 331 17.12 18.38 0.41
CA SER A 331 17.30 17.46 -0.71
C SER A 331 16.26 16.35 -0.73
N ASP A 332 15.73 15.99 0.44
CA ASP A 332 14.80 14.88 0.63
C ASP A 332 13.60 15.27 1.50
N ILE A 333 12.50 14.54 1.29
CA ILE A 333 11.28 14.62 2.08
C ILE A 333 10.86 13.22 2.56
N LYS A 334 10.47 13.16 3.84
CA LYS A 334 9.84 12.00 4.48
C LYS A 334 8.39 12.32 4.77
N VAL A 335 7.48 11.48 4.29
CA VAL A 335 6.05 11.55 4.61
C VAL A 335 5.70 10.36 5.49
N GLU A 336 5.09 10.59 6.64
CA GLU A 336 4.87 9.54 7.63
C GLU A 336 3.52 9.59 8.31
N SER A 337 2.98 8.41 8.61
CA SER A 337 1.72 8.25 9.34
C SER A 337 1.86 8.74 10.80
N PRO A 338 0.96 9.62 11.26
CA PRO A 338 0.94 10.10 12.64
C PRO A 338 0.30 9.09 13.61
N MET A 339 -0.14 7.92 13.11
CA MET A 339 -0.84 6.92 13.93
C MET A 339 0.08 6.36 15.03
N LEU A 340 -0.45 6.22 16.24
CA LEU A 340 0.24 5.68 17.43
C LEU A 340 1.45 6.50 17.91
N VAL A 341 1.74 7.67 17.32
CA VAL A 341 2.86 8.52 17.75
C VAL A 341 2.67 8.99 19.18
N ASP A 342 1.48 9.49 19.51
CA ASP A 342 1.19 10.02 20.84
C ASP A 342 1.21 8.90 21.90
N GLU A 343 0.68 7.71 21.59
CA GLU A 343 0.73 6.54 22.48
C GLU A 343 2.15 6.01 22.67
N LEU A 344 2.97 5.98 21.60
CA LEU A 344 4.38 5.61 21.73
C LEU A 344 5.10 6.62 22.63
N LEU A 345 4.87 7.92 22.42
CA LEU A 345 5.40 9.00 23.27
C LEU A 345 5.00 8.84 24.73
N GLU A 346 3.74 8.49 25.01
CA GLU A 346 3.27 8.24 26.38
C GLU A 346 4.02 7.09 27.06
N LYS A 347 4.35 6.03 26.30
CA LYS A 347 5.14 4.89 26.80
C LYS A 347 6.60 5.25 27.05
N VAL A 348 7.22 6.04 26.16
CA VAL A 348 8.68 6.26 26.19
C VAL A 348 9.09 7.50 26.97
N ARG A 349 8.22 8.50 27.14
CA ARG A 349 8.51 9.71 27.94
C ARG A 349 8.96 9.42 29.37
N PRO A 350 8.28 8.59 30.18
CA PRO A 350 8.76 8.26 31.53
C PRO A 350 10.09 7.51 31.51
N LEU A 351 10.39 6.77 30.43
CA LEU A 351 11.68 6.09 30.26
C LEU A 351 12.78 7.10 29.98
N ALA A 352 12.54 8.07 29.07
CA ALA A 352 13.47 9.17 28.80
C ALA A 352 13.72 10.02 30.04
N GLU A 353 12.70 10.34 30.83
CA GLU A 353 12.85 11.02 32.11
C GLU A 353 13.74 10.21 33.06
N THR A 354 13.52 8.89 33.18
CA THR A 354 14.36 8.03 34.02
C THR A 354 15.81 7.99 33.52
N VAL A 355 16.02 7.81 32.22
CA VAL A 355 17.36 7.82 31.60
C VAL A 355 18.06 9.15 31.84
N SER A 356 17.35 10.28 31.81
CA SER A 356 17.92 11.60 32.08
C SER A 356 18.45 11.74 33.53
N THR A 357 17.93 10.96 34.48
CA THR A 357 18.41 10.92 35.87
C THR A 357 19.63 10.04 36.08
N PHE A 358 20.09 9.32 35.06
CA PHE A 358 21.26 8.47 35.18
C PHE A 358 22.54 9.32 35.24
N ASP A 359 23.04 9.48 36.46
CA ASP A 359 24.30 10.16 36.74
C ASP A 359 25.44 9.62 35.88
N PHE A 360 25.49 8.32 35.61
CA PHE A 360 26.58 7.77 34.80
C PHE A 360 26.61 8.30 33.36
N VAL A 361 25.46 8.58 32.74
CA VAL A 361 25.42 9.18 31.39
C VAL A 361 26.12 10.54 31.42
N GLN A 362 25.85 11.34 32.46
CA GLN A 362 26.53 12.62 32.67
C GLN A 362 28.04 12.46 32.92
N HIS A 363 28.46 11.42 33.64
CA HIS A 363 29.89 11.13 33.84
C HIS A 363 30.58 10.69 32.54
N TYR A 364 29.91 9.95 31.66
CA TYR A 364 30.42 9.62 30.33
C TYR A 364 30.58 10.87 29.46
N ILE A 365 29.60 11.77 29.45
CA ILE A 365 29.70 13.06 28.76
C ILE A 365 30.87 13.88 29.32
N ALA A 366 30.97 14.01 30.65
CA ALA A 366 32.05 14.75 31.29
C ALA A 366 33.43 14.15 30.98
N TYR A 367 33.54 12.82 30.91
CA TYR A 367 34.77 12.13 30.50
C TYR A 367 35.15 12.52 29.08
N LEU A 368 34.19 12.53 28.16
CA LEU A 368 34.41 12.91 26.76
C LEU A 368 34.76 14.37 26.57
N ASP A 369 34.09 15.27 27.28
CA ASP A 369 34.39 16.69 27.21
C ASP A 369 35.80 16.97 27.76
N THR A 370 36.22 16.23 28.78
CA THR A 370 37.60 16.30 29.30
C THR A 370 38.60 15.78 28.27
N ILE A 371 38.30 14.66 27.61
CA ILE A 371 39.13 14.09 26.54
C ILE A 371 39.23 15.06 25.33
N LYS A 372 38.10 15.66 24.92
CA LYS A 372 38.06 16.70 23.87
C LYS A 372 38.84 17.95 24.27
N SER A 373 38.75 18.36 25.53
CA SER A 373 39.53 19.49 26.07
C SER A 373 41.03 19.21 26.01
N ILE A 374 41.46 18.00 26.38
CA ILE A 374 42.84 17.52 26.24
C ILE A 374 43.29 17.59 24.78
N HIS A 375 42.48 17.10 23.84
CA HIS A 375 42.77 17.17 22.41
C HIS A 375 42.94 18.62 21.93
N ASN A 376 41.99 19.49 22.29
CA ASN A 376 42.00 20.90 21.90
C ASN A 376 43.23 21.63 22.46
N LYS A 377 43.60 21.37 23.71
CA LYS A 377 44.82 21.88 24.33
C LYS A 377 46.06 21.36 23.61
N GLY A 378 46.13 20.06 23.30
CA GLY A 378 47.20 19.46 22.49
C GLY A 378 47.35 20.11 21.11
N MET A 379 46.23 20.34 20.41
CA MET A 379 46.20 21.03 19.13
C MET A 379 46.66 22.49 19.22
N GLY A 380 46.33 23.18 20.31
CA GLY A 380 46.86 24.50 20.65
C GLY A 380 48.38 24.48 20.78
N ILE A 381 48.93 23.51 21.51
CA ILE A 381 50.38 23.32 21.69
C ILE A 381 51.04 22.96 20.34
N LYS A 382 50.47 22.04 19.56
CA LYS A 382 50.91 21.68 18.20
C LYS A 382 51.05 22.92 17.32
N LYS A 383 50.06 23.82 17.36
CA LYS A 383 50.04 25.05 16.57
C LYS A 383 51.18 26.00 16.93
N LEU A 384 51.55 26.08 18.22
CA LEU A 384 52.65 26.90 18.72
C LEU A 384 54.02 26.23 18.54
N MET A 385 54.04 24.90 18.39
CA MET A 385 55.26 24.07 18.37
C MET A 385 55.42 23.24 17.10
N ARG A 386 54.94 23.74 15.95
CA ARG A 386 54.92 23.02 14.65
C ARG A 386 56.25 22.46 14.16
N ARG A 387 57.38 22.99 14.65
CA ARG A 387 58.73 22.54 14.28
C ARG A 387 59.28 21.43 15.18
N ASN A 388 58.58 21.11 16.27
CA ASN A 388 58.95 20.01 17.15
C ASN A 388 58.22 18.74 16.67
N ILE A 389 59.00 17.78 16.18
CA ILE A 389 58.48 16.53 15.61
C ILE A 389 57.84 15.68 16.70
N ASP A 390 58.47 15.57 17.88
CA ASP A 390 58.00 14.74 18.99
C ASP A 390 56.62 15.21 19.50
N VAL A 391 56.42 16.54 19.62
CA VAL A 391 55.12 17.13 19.94
C VAL A 391 54.09 16.82 18.85
N THR A 392 54.48 16.83 17.57
CA THR A 392 53.57 16.55 16.46
C THR A 392 53.14 15.08 16.45
N VAL A 393 54.08 14.16 16.67
CA VAL A 393 53.83 12.71 16.78
C VAL A 393 52.89 12.44 17.95
N LYS A 394 53.20 12.95 19.14
CA LYS A 394 52.40 12.69 20.33
C LYS A 394 50.96 13.24 20.23
N ASN A 395 50.76 14.40 19.61
CA ASN A 395 49.41 14.90 19.33
C ASN A 395 48.61 13.96 18.41
N LYS A 396 49.27 13.34 17.42
CA LYS A 396 48.62 12.41 16.50
C LYS A 396 48.24 11.10 17.20
N GLU A 397 49.09 10.60 18.09
CA GLU A 397 48.80 9.41 18.90
C GLU A 397 47.60 9.65 19.83
N ILE A 398 47.56 10.82 20.51
CA ILE A 398 46.40 11.21 21.32
C ILE A 398 45.14 11.34 20.45
N GLU A 399 45.22 12.00 19.30
CA GLU A 399 44.10 12.13 18.35
C GLU A 399 43.56 10.76 17.90
N GLU A 400 44.45 9.83 17.55
CA GLU A 400 44.08 8.47 17.15
C GLU A 400 43.39 7.71 18.28
N ARG A 401 43.89 7.78 19.52
CA ARG A 401 43.24 7.13 20.68
C ARG A 401 41.85 7.71 20.96
N ILE A 402 41.70 9.02 20.83
CA ILE A 402 40.41 9.70 21.04
C ILE A 402 39.41 9.28 19.96
N ASN A 403 39.81 9.24 18.70
CA ASN A 403 38.96 8.79 17.60
C ASN A 403 38.57 7.31 17.76
N ASN A 404 39.49 6.45 18.19
CA ASN A 404 39.19 5.04 18.47
C ASN A 404 38.14 4.90 19.58
N TYR A 405 38.16 5.78 20.58
CA TYR A 405 37.17 5.76 21.65
C TYR A 405 35.80 6.30 21.24
N GLN A 406 35.76 7.34 20.41
CA GLN A 406 34.49 7.85 19.86
C GLN A 406 33.76 6.79 19.01
N ASN A 407 34.45 5.76 18.53
CA ASN A 407 33.86 4.64 17.83
C ASN A 407 33.58 3.41 18.73
N SER A 408 33.78 3.54 20.06
CA SER A 408 33.53 2.45 21.00
C SER A 408 32.04 2.22 21.24
N SER A 409 31.67 0.98 21.58
CA SER A 409 30.27 0.63 21.84
C SER A 409 29.70 1.36 23.06
N GLU A 410 30.53 1.64 24.06
CA GLU A 410 30.13 2.35 25.28
C GLU A 410 29.85 3.83 24.99
N PHE A 411 30.64 4.44 24.10
CA PHE A 411 30.40 5.80 23.65
C PHE A 411 29.12 5.92 22.84
N ASN A 412 28.97 5.04 21.83
CA ASN A 412 27.77 5.03 21.00
C ASN A 412 26.51 4.80 21.86
N ALA A 413 26.58 3.86 22.81
CA ALA A 413 25.51 3.64 23.77
C ALA A 413 25.17 4.88 24.60
N ALA A 414 26.17 5.61 25.11
CA ALA A 414 25.91 6.87 25.83
C ALA A 414 25.23 7.91 24.94
N ASN A 415 25.70 8.05 23.70
CA ASN A 415 25.14 8.98 22.74
C ASN A 415 23.71 8.62 22.32
N ASP A 416 23.41 7.32 22.16
CA ASP A 416 22.08 6.82 21.84
C ASP A 416 21.08 7.17 22.95
N LEU A 417 21.47 7.03 24.23
CA LEU A 417 20.63 7.43 25.36
C LEU A 417 20.39 8.93 25.43
N ILE A 418 21.39 9.75 25.11
CA ILE A 418 21.24 11.21 25.06
C ILE A 418 20.29 11.60 23.93
N THR A 419 20.54 11.08 22.73
CA THR A 419 19.73 11.31 21.53
C THR A 419 18.29 10.91 21.79
N PHE A 420 18.06 9.81 22.50
CA PHE A 420 16.73 9.38 22.91
C PHE A 420 16.00 10.37 23.82
N VAL A 421 16.69 10.91 24.83
CA VAL A 421 16.11 11.93 25.72
C VAL A 421 15.73 13.18 24.92
N GLU A 422 16.60 13.62 24.00
CA GLU A 422 16.35 14.80 23.17
C GLU A 422 15.22 14.58 22.15
N LEU A 423 15.20 13.42 21.51
CA LEU A 423 14.26 13.07 20.45
C LEU A 423 12.85 12.83 21.00
N VAL A 424 12.70 12.18 22.16
CA VAL A 424 11.40 11.99 22.82
C VAL A 424 10.76 13.33 23.22
N GLY A 425 11.57 14.35 23.49
CA GLY A 425 11.09 15.70 23.84
C GLY A 425 10.64 16.54 22.65
N SER A 426 11.09 16.22 21.43
CA SER A 426 11.00 17.13 20.27
C SER A 426 10.42 16.50 19.01
N SER A 427 10.50 15.17 18.85
CA SER A 427 10.10 14.47 17.64
C SER A 427 8.59 14.23 17.58
N ARG A 428 8.08 14.30 16.35
CA ARG A 428 6.71 13.88 15.97
C ARG A 428 6.72 12.69 15.01
N SER A 429 7.89 12.11 14.75
CA SER A 429 8.06 11.00 13.80
C SER A 429 8.02 9.67 14.53
N PHE A 430 7.15 8.75 14.09
CA PHE A 430 7.02 7.41 14.67
C PHE A 430 8.27 6.56 14.45
N SER A 431 8.79 6.56 13.23
CA SER A 431 9.99 5.87 12.78
C SER A 431 11.23 6.35 13.52
N ASP A 432 11.40 7.67 13.68
CA ASP A 432 12.53 8.21 14.44
C ASP A 432 12.45 7.80 15.92
N LEU A 433 11.24 7.81 16.50
CA LEU A 433 11.03 7.32 17.86
C LEU A 433 11.30 5.81 17.99
N LYS A 434 10.80 4.99 17.07
CA LYS A 434 11.02 3.53 17.04
C LYS A 434 12.52 3.20 16.98
N ASN A 435 13.24 3.82 16.04
CA ASN A 435 14.68 3.64 15.89
C ASN A 435 15.43 4.08 17.15
N SER A 436 15.03 5.21 17.74
CA SER A 436 15.63 5.71 18.97
C SER A 436 15.38 4.80 20.19
N VAL A 437 14.19 4.20 20.29
CA VAL A 437 13.85 3.18 21.30
C VAL A 437 14.72 1.94 21.13
N GLU A 438 14.91 1.46 19.90
CA GLU A 438 15.75 0.30 19.62
C GLU A 438 17.22 0.56 19.99
N SER A 439 17.79 1.67 19.53
CA SER A 439 19.16 2.09 19.89
C SER A 439 19.31 2.23 21.40
N SER A 440 18.33 2.83 22.08
CA SER A 440 18.33 2.97 23.54
C SER A 440 18.26 1.64 24.28
N ARG A 441 17.45 0.69 23.80
CA ARG A 441 17.38 -0.66 24.38
C ARG A 441 18.74 -1.34 24.31
N ASN A 442 19.39 -1.26 23.14
CA ASN A 442 20.72 -1.82 22.93
C ASN A 442 21.77 -1.12 23.82
N ALA A 443 21.69 0.21 23.94
CA ALA A 443 22.54 1.00 24.82
C ALA A 443 22.40 0.62 26.30
N VAL A 444 21.15 0.48 26.79
CA VAL A 444 20.88 0.03 28.17
C VAL A 444 21.45 -1.38 28.39
N SER A 445 21.33 -2.29 27.42
CA SER A 445 21.92 -3.63 27.51
C SER A 445 23.45 -3.58 27.61
N ILE A 446 24.13 -2.69 26.87
CA ILE A 446 25.58 -2.50 26.98
C ILE A 446 25.94 -2.03 28.39
N PHE A 447 25.24 -1.03 28.92
CA PHE A 447 25.48 -0.54 30.27
C PHE A 447 25.18 -1.59 31.35
N ASP A 448 24.11 -2.37 31.23
CA ASP A 448 23.85 -3.45 32.19
C ASP A 448 24.99 -4.47 32.19
N GLN A 449 25.54 -4.84 31.03
CA GLN A 449 26.69 -5.74 30.95
C GLN A 449 27.97 -5.14 31.57
N LEU A 450 28.22 -3.84 31.35
CA LEU A 450 29.35 -3.13 31.94
C LEU A 450 29.27 -3.10 33.47
N TYR A 451 28.11 -2.73 34.02
CA TYR A 451 27.92 -2.58 35.46
C TYR A 451 27.77 -3.91 36.19
N SER A 452 27.03 -4.87 35.63
CA SER A 452 26.87 -6.20 36.24
C SER A 452 28.15 -7.04 36.17
N GLY A 453 28.92 -6.90 35.09
CA GLY A 453 30.19 -7.60 34.91
C GLY A 453 31.40 -6.86 35.49
N ASN A 454 31.24 -5.60 35.93
CA ASN A 454 32.32 -4.68 36.25
C ASN A 454 33.39 -4.62 35.13
N LYS A 455 32.95 -4.68 33.87
CA LYS A 455 33.82 -4.86 32.69
C LYS A 455 34.18 -3.53 32.03
N PHE A 456 34.83 -2.63 32.78
CA PHE A 456 35.30 -1.34 32.24
C PHE A 456 36.62 -1.43 31.46
N ASN A 457 37.05 -2.64 31.06
CA ASN A 457 38.38 -2.91 30.50
C ASN A 457 38.74 -2.03 29.30
N ASN A 458 37.79 -1.74 28.42
CA ASN A 458 38.03 -0.90 27.24
C ASN A 458 38.34 0.54 27.64
N ILE A 459 37.53 1.10 28.54
CA ILE A 459 37.69 2.47 29.07
C ILE A 459 38.95 2.56 29.94
N ASP A 460 39.26 1.51 30.70
CA ASP A 460 40.46 1.45 31.53
C ASP A 460 41.73 1.38 30.70
N SER A 461 41.73 0.54 29.67
CA SER A 461 42.85 0.43 28.72
C SER A 461 43.09 1.75 28.01
N LEU A 462 42.01 2.40 27.55
CA LEU A 462 42.10 3.71 26.94
C LEU A 462 42.60 4.77 27.93
N ASN A 463 42.01 4.86 29.13
CA ASN A 463 42.41 5.83 30.13
C ASN A 463 43.90 5.66 30.47
N THR A 464 44.33 4.42 30.72
CA THR A 464 45.75 4.10 30.97
C THR A 464 46.64 4.58 29.82
N SER A 465 46.20 4.34 28.58
CA SER A 465 46.94 4.76 27.39
C SER A 465 47.02 6.29 27.25
N ILE A 466 45.92 6.99 27.50
CA ILE A 466 45.86 8.46 27.46
C ILE A 466 46.74 9.06 28.56
N LEU A 467 46.68 8.52 29.78
CA LEU A 467 47.53 8.97 30.88
C LEU A 467 49.02 8.78 30.57
N ALA A 468 49.40 7.63 30.00
CA ALA A 468 50.77 7.37 29.57
C ALA A 468 51.21 8.36 28.48
N ASP A 469 50.35 8.61 27.49
CA ASP A 469 50.64 9.58 26.43
C ASP A 469 50.78 11.01 27.00
N LEU A 470 49.96 11.41 27.98
CA LEU A 470 50.05 12.71 28.63
C LEU A 470 51.33 12.87 29.47
N GLU A 471 51.75 11.82 30.18
CA GLU A 471 53.01 11.81 30.93
C GLU A 471 54.22 11.93 30.00
N GLU A 472 54.21 11.19 28.89
CA GLU A 472 55.24 11.29 27.86
C GLU A 472 55.23 12.68 27.21
N TYR A 473 54.05 13.23 26.94
CA TYR A 473 53.89 14.60 26.45
C TYR A 473 54.53 15.61 27.40
N ASN A 474 54.25 15.50 28.70
CA ASN A 474 54.84 16.37 29.72
C ASN A 474 56.36 16.22 29.80
N THR A 475 56.88 15.01 29.59
CA THR A 475 58.33 14.75 29.51
C THR A 475 58.94 15.44 28.29
N ILE A 476 58.32 15.33 27.11
CA ILE A 476 58.73 16.03 25.89
C ILE A 476 58.77 17.55 26.14
N LEU A 477 57.71 18.12 26.72
CA LEU A 477 57.65 19.55 27.04
C LEU A 477 58.72 19.99 28.05
N SER A 478 59.05 19.12 29.02
CA SER A 478 60.07 19.40 30.04
C SER A 478 61.49 19.43 29.48
N ASN A 479 61.76 18.64 28.44
CA ASN A 479 63.07 18.59 27.77
C ASN A 479 63.32 19.80 26.86
N ILE A 480 62.32 20.65 26.64
CA ILE A 480 62.42 21.83 25.77
C ILE A 480 62.91 23.03 26.60
N ARG A 481 64.13 23.48 26.30
CA ARG A 481 64.87 24.52 27.06
C ARG A 481 64.08 25.82 27.29
N ARG A 482 63.16 26.20 26.39
CA ARG A 482 62.29 27.38 26.55
C ARG A 482 60.95 27.14 25.85
N LEU A 483 59.89 26.95 26.63
CA LEU A 483 58.53 26.82 26.12
C LEU A 483 58.01 28.16 25.58
N PRO A 484 57.28 28.18 24.45
CA PRO A 484 56.57 29.37 23.98
C PRO A 484 55.54 29.87 25.00
N ARG A 485 55.27 31.19 25.00
CA ARG A 485 54.26 31.78 25.87
C ARG A 485 52.88 31.20 25.54
N GLY A 486 52.16 30.69 26.54
CA GLY A 486 50.85 30.05 26.40
C GLY A 486 50.89 28.53 26.20
N VAL A 487 52.09 27.91 26.23
CA VAL A 487 52.21 26.44 26.30
C VAL A 487 52.29 26.02 27.76
N GLU A 488 51.27 25.29 28.21
CA GLU A 488 51.18 24.71 29.55
C GLU A 488 51.19 23.19 29.45
N LYS A 489 51.76 22.53 30.47
CA LYS A 489 51.75 21.07 30.61
C LYS A 489 50.36 20.56 30.97
N PHE A 490 50.16 19.26 30.82
CA PHE A 490 48.94 18.56 31.23
C PHE A 490 49.05 18.07 32.68
N ASP A 491 49.22 18.99 33.63
CA ASP A 491 49.48 18.62 35.02
C ASP A 491 48.20 18.27 35.80
N ASN A 492 47.04 18.82 35.39
CA ASN A 492 45.76 18.66 36.12
C ASN A 492 44.84 17.63 35.47
N GLU A 493 44.95 17.47 34.15
CA GLU A 493 44.10 16.63 33.32
C GLU A 493 44.19 15.14 33.70
N PRO A 494 45.37 14.56 34.01
CA PRO A 494 45.45 13.18 34.51
C PRO A 494 44.62 12.92 35.76
N SER A 495 44.59 13.86 36.72
CA SER A 495 43.79 13.73 37.94
C SER A 495 42.30 13.88 37.64
N GLN A 496 41.92 14.82 36.78
CA GLN A 496 40.52 15.03 36.38
C GLN A 496 39.93 13.82 35.67
N VAL A 497 40.65 13.25 34.69
CA VAL A 497 40.18 12.08 33.94
C VAL A 497 40.03 10.86 34.88
N ASN A 498 40.99 10.64 35.78
CA ASN A 498 40.91 9.57 36.78
C ASN A 498 39.76 9.76 37.77
N GLU A 499 39.50 10.99 38.20
CA GLU A 499 38.38 11.30 39.10
C GLU A 499 37.04 11.02 38.43
N ILE A 500 36.85 11.46 37.18
CA ILE A 500 35.63 11.21 36.41
C ILE A 500 35.45 9.70 36.19
N LEU A 501 36.50 8.98 35.81
CA LEU A 501 36.46 7.52 35.64
C LEU A 501 36.12 6.80 36.95
N ALA A 502 36.70 7.23 38.07
CA ALA A 502 36.39 6.68 39.38
C ALA A 502 34.92 6.93 39.75
N ASN A 503 34.40 8.13 39.49
CA ASN A 503 33.00 8.46 39.76
C ASN A 503 32.03 7.69 38.86
N MET A 504 32.37 7.48 37.60
CA MET A 504 31.65 6.62 36.67
C MET A 504 31.58 5.17 37.18
N LYS A 505 32.71 4.62 37.64
CA LYS A 505 32.77 3.25 38.19
C LYS A 505 32.08 3.08 39.54
N LYS A 506 32.05 4.11 40.39
CA LYS A 506 31.35 4.08 41.69
C LYS A 506 29.85 3.84 41.53
N GLN A 507 29.31 4.12 40.34
CA GLN A 507 27.90 3.83 40.00
C GLN A 507 27.62 2.34 39.74
N SER A 508 28.60 1.43 39.88
CA SER A 508 28.43 -0.03 39.79
C SER A 508 27.71 -0.69 40.98
N SER A 509 26.66 -0.05 41.49
CA SER A 509 25.80 -0.64 42.52
C SER A 509 24.82 -1.65 41.92
N SER A 510 24.44 -2.68 42.69
CA SER A 510 23.40 -3.65 42.30
C SER A 510 22.06 -2.99 41.98
N SER A 511 21.76 -1.84 42.62
CA SER A 511 20.57 -1.04 42.38
C SER A 511 20.51 -0.47 40.95
N ASN A 512 21.64 -0.08 40.37
CA ASN A 512 21.67 0.49 39.03
C ASN A 512 21.49 -0.58 37.95
N SER A 513 22.02 -1.80 38.16
CA SER A 513 21.75 -2.93 37.25
C SER A 513 20.27 -3.34 37.27
N GLU A 514 19.62 -3.36 38.45
CA GLU A 514 18.18 -3.63 38.52
C GLU A 514 17.34 -2.55 37.81
N HIS A 515 17.70 -1.27 37.97
CA HIS A 515 17.05 -0.17 37.24
C HIS A 515 17.25 -0.28 35.72
N LEU A 516 18.47 -0.58 35.26
CA LEU A 516 18.76 -0.76 33.83
C LEU A 516 17.97 -1.92 33.23
N LYS A 517 17.88 -3.07 33.91
CA LYS A 517 17.04 -4.20 33.47
C LYS A 517 15.56 -3.84 33.42
N GLY A 518 15.07 -3.08 34.40
CA GLY A 518 13.71 -2.58 34.42
C GLY A 518 13.40 -1.66 33.24
N ILE A 519 14.33 -0.76 32.88
CA ILE A 519 14.18 0.10 31.70
C ILE A 519 14.28 -0.70 30.41
N GLN A 520 15.23 -1.63 30.31
CA GLN A 520 15.40 -2.48 29.13
C GLN A 520 14.11 -3.24 28.81
N ALA A 521 13.49 -3.86 29.81
CA ALA A 521 12.21 -4.55 29.65
C ALA A 521 11.10 -3.61 29.14
N LYS A 522 11.00 -2.39 29.69
CA LYS A 522 10.01 -1.41 29.24
C LYS A 522 10.29 -0.85 27.85
N LEU A 523 11.56 -0.68 27.48
CA LEU A 523 11.95 -0.30 26.11
C LEU A 523 11.63 -1.43 25.13
N GLU A 524 11.80 -2.68 25.53
CA GLU A 524 11.40 -3.84 24.75
C GLU A 524 9.87 -3.93 24.59
N GLU A 525 9.10 -3.66 25.64
CA GLU A 525 7.63 -3.51 25.54
C GLU A 525 7.23 -2.36 24.61
N ALA A 526 7.93 -1.22 24.66
CA ALA A 526 7.68 -0.09 23.78
C ALA A 526 8.04 -0.41 22.32
N LEU A 527 9.12 -1.15 22.09
CA LEU A 527 9.55 -1.60 20.75
C LEU A 527 8.58 -2.63 20.17
N LEU A 528 8.08 -3.55 21.01
CA LEU A 528 7.06 -4.52 20.65
C LEU A 528 5.76 -3.79 20.25
N PHE A 529 5.32 -2.84 21.07
CA PHE A 529 4.19 -1.97 20.72
C PHE A 529 4.43 -1.21 19.40
N ALA A 530 5.64 -0.68 19.19
CA ALA A 530 5.97 0.04 17.96
C ALA A 530 6.00 -0.87 16.71
N SER A 531 6.09 -2.19 16.89
CA SER A 531 6.14 -3.17 15.81
C SER A 531 4.79 -3.85 15.58
N GLU A 532 4.09 -4.24 16.64
CA GLU A 532 2.83 -4.98 16.57
C GLU A 532 1.60 -4.07 16.55
N GLY A 533 1.72 -2.83 17.06
CA GLY A 533 0.63 -1.88 17.18
C GLY A 533 -0.23 -2.07 18.43
N LYS A 534 -1.50 -1.71 18.33
CA LYS A 534 -2.49 -1.69 19.41
C LYS A 534 -3.73 -2.49 19.02
N SER A 535 -4.11 -3.45 19.85
CA SER A 535 -5.44 -4.08 19.77
C SER A 535 -6.48 -3.20 20.49
N GLU A 536 -7.53 -2.82 19.77
CA GLU A 536 -8.68 -2.10 20.28
C GLU A 536 -9.92 -2.99 20.25
N ARG A 537 -10.61 -3.14 21.39
CA ARG A 537 -11.83 -3.95 21.44
C ARG A 537 -12.96 -3.24 20.70
N VAL A 538 -13.43 -3.86 19.62
CA VAL A 538 -14.57 -3.42 18.82
C VAL A 538 -15.68 -4.44 18.97
N TYR A 539 -16.85 -4.01 19.43
CA TYR A 539 -17.91 -4.91 19.90
C TYR A 539 -17.45 -5.78 21.10
N VAL A 540 -18.40 -6.39 21.82
CA VAL A 540 -18.17 -6.99 23.16
C VAL A 540 -17.01 -8.00 23.22
N VAL A 541 -16.71 -8.70 22.12
CA VAL A 541 -15.74 -9.81 22.05
C VAL A 541 -14.76 -9.74 20.88
N PHE A 542 -14.87 -8.76 19.97
CA PHE A 542 -13.98 -8.67 18.81
C PHE A 542 -12.96 -7.55 19.01
N GLU A 543 -11.86 -7.63 18.28
CA GLU A 543 -10.75 -6.71 18.39
C GLU A 543 -10.34 -6.27 16.99
N LYS A 544 -9.96 -5.00 16.87
CA LYS A 544 -9.40 -4.36 15.68
C LYS A 544 -7.96 -4.00 15.98
N ASN A 545 -7.04 -4.33 15.09
CA ASN A 545 -5.63 -4.00 15.22
C ASN A 545 -5.35 -2.67 14.53
N GLN A 546 -4.84 -1.71 15.29
CA GLN A 546 -4.30 -0.46 14.78
C GLN A 546 -2.79 -0.57 14.74
N GLN A 547 -2.20 -0.29 13.58
CA GLN A 547 -0.76 -0.25 13.39
C GLN A 547 -0.34 1.11 12.82
N ASN A 548 0.94 1.45 12.93
CA ASN A 548 1.46 2.56 12.16
C ASN A 548 1.55 2.15 10.69
N TYR A 549 0.94 2.93 9.79
CA TYR A 549 0.86 2.58 8.37
C TYR A 549 2.17 2.77 7.60
N GLY A 550 3.23 3.25 8.25
CA GLY A 550 4.57 3.38 7.67
C GLY A 550 4.94 4.80 7.23
N TYR A 551 5.96 4.88 6.39
CA TYR A 551 6.49 6.11 5.82
C TYR A 551 6.95 5.93 4.36
N VAL A 552 7.07 7.05 3.64
CA VAL A 552 7.74 7.15 2.34
C VAL A 552 8.92 8.10 2.47
N ASN A 553 10.11 7.64 2.12
CA ASN A 553 11.34 8.45 2.15
C ASN A 553 12.25 8.03 0.98
N ARG A 554 12.84 8.98 0.25
CA ARG A 554 13.72 8.68 -0.91
C ARG A 554 13.12 7.73 -1.97
N SER A 555 11.80 7.72 -2.09
CA SER A 555 11.01 6.81 -2.94
C SER A 555 11.00 5.34 -2.47
N GLU A 556 11.52 5.07 -1.28
CA GLU A 556 11.37 3.81 -0.56
C GLU A 556 10.12 3.89 0.32
N LYS A 557 9.32 2.83 0.29
CA LYS A 557 8.09 2.71 1.08
C LYS A 557 8.31 1.63 2.12
N SER A 558 8.15 1.97 3.40
CA SER A 558 8.49 1.05 4.49
C SER A 558 7.67 -0.25 4.48
N TRP A 559 6.49 -0.26 3.84
CA TRP A 559 5.62 -1.44 3.73
C TRP A 559 5.91 -2.29 2.48
N GLU A 560 6.86 -1.91 1.63
CA GLU A 560 7.36 -2.75 0.53
C GLU A 560 8.65 -3.50 0.91
N GLU A 561 9.19 -3.24 2.11
CA GLU A 561 10.44 -3.84 2.62
C GLU A 561 10.22 -5.16 3.41
N GLU A 562 8.98 -5.58 3.64
CA GLU A 562 8.60 -6.76 4.44
C GLU A 562 8.50 -8.08 3.65
#